data_AF-A0A724QC57-F1
#
_entry.id   AF-A0A724QC57-F1
#
_cell.length_a   1.000
_cell.length_b   1.000
_cell.length_c   1.000
_cell.angle_alpha   90.00
_cell.angle_beta   90.00
_cell.angle_gamma   90.00
#
_symmetry.space_group_name_H-M   'P 1'
#
loop_
_entity.id
_entity.type
_entity.pdbx_description
1 polymer ?
#
loop_
_entity_poly.entity_id
_entity_poly.type
_entity_poly.pdbx_seq_one_letter_code
_entity_poly.pdbx_strand_id
1 'polypeptide(L)' 'MQQSELGARVERRRKEIGMGQTELAFKAGVSQSLITHLATGRVSKVDCFKIFHIADALGVDPRWLSFGDTGA' A
#
# COMPACT_ATOMS: atom_id res chain seq x y z
N MET A 1 9.06 -16.09 3.01
CA MET A 1 8.58 -14.92 3.77
C MET A 1 7.12 -14.73 3.47
N GLN A 2 6.30 -14.37 4.46
CA GLN A 2 4.86 -14.15 4.28
C GLN A 2 4.59 -12.66 4.07
N GLN A 3 3.69 -12.32 3.14
CA GLN A 3 3.28 -10.95 2.87
C GLN A 3 2.64 -10.32 4.12
N SER A 4 2.92 -9.04 4.38
CA SER A 4 2.27 -8.32 5.48
C SER A 4 0.82 -7.97 5.13
N GLU A 5 -0.05 -7.86 6.15
CA GLU A 5 -1.45 -7.43 5.97
C GLU A 5 -1.57 -6.08 5.24
N LEU A 6 -0.67 -5.13 5.53
CA LEU A 6 -0.56 -3.88 4.79
C LEU A 6 -0.24 -4.13 3.32
N GLY A 7 0.79 -4.93 3.03
CA GLY A 7 1.18 -5.27 1.67
C GLY A 7 0.07 -5.99 0.90
N ALA A 8 -0.70 -6.86 1.58
CA ALA A 8 -1.84 -7.56 1.02
C ALA A 8 -2.96 -6.59 0.63
N ARG A 9 -3.29 -5.61 1.49
CA ARG A 9 -4.28 -4.57 1.18
C ARG A 9 -3.84 -3.68 0.02
N VAL A 10 -2.58 -3.26 0.01
CA VAL A 10 -2.00 -2.47 -1.10
C VAL A 10 -2.15 -3.22 -2.42
N GLU A 11 -1.70 -4.48 -2.47
CA GLU A 11 -1.76 -5.28 -3.71
C GLU A 11 -3.20 -5.57 -4.15
N ARG A 12 -4.09 -5.88 -3.21
CA ARG A 12 -5.50 -6.12 -3.51
C ARG A 12 -6.14 -4.88 -4.11
N ARG A 13 -6.06 -3.73 -3.43
CA ARG A 13 -6.68 -2.49 -3.89
C ARG A 13 -6.10 -2.00 -5.22
N ARG A 14 -4.78 -2.07 -5.37
CA ARG A 14 -4.09 -1.74 -6.63
C ARG A 14 -4.65 -2.55 -7.80
N LYS A 15 -4.85 -3.85 -7.62
CA LYS A 15 -5.40 -4.74 -8.66
C LYS A 15 -6.87 -4.45 -8.95
N GLU A 16 -7.69 -4.17 -7.93
CA GLU A 16 -9.10 -3.80 -8.09
C GLU A 16 -9.30 -2.57 -9.00
N ILE A 17 -8.39 -1.58 -8.90
CA ILE A 17 -8.44 -0.36 -9.72
C ILE A 17 -7.59 -0.44 -10.99
N GLY A 18 -7.02 -1.61 -11.32
CA GLY A 18 -6.23 -1.82 -12.52
C GLY A 18 -4.87 -1.08 -12.57
N MET A 19 -4.36 -0.62 -11.42
CA MET A 19 -3.15 0.21 -11.35
C MET A 19 -1.87 -0.63 -11.35
N GLY A 20 -0.80 -0.21 -12.03
CA GLY A 20 0.50 -0.89 -11.99
C GLY A 20 1.30 -0.61 -10.70
N GLN A 21 2.31 -1.44 -10.36
CA GLN A 21 3.18 -1.14 -9.20
C GLN A 21 4.02 0.13 -9.41
N THR A 22 4.57 0.33 -10.62
CA THR A 22 5.31 1.55 -10.98
C THR A 22 4.40 2.78 -10.97
N GLU A 23 3.17 2.63 -11.42
CA GLU A 23 2.18 3.72 -11.39
C GLU A 23 1.82 4.10 -9.96
N LEU A 24 1.56 3.12 -9.08
CA LEU A 24 1.32 3.38 -7.66
C LEU A 24 2.50 4.09 -7.01
N ALA A 25 3.72 3.63 -7.28
CA ALA A 25 4.93 4.24 -6.74
C ALA A 25 5.06 5.70 -7.16
N PHE A 26 4.82 5.98 -8.45
CA PHE A 26 4.83 7.34 -8.99
C PHE A 26 3.76 8.23 -8.34
N LYS A 27 2.50 7.77 -8.28
CA LYS A 27 1.40 8.55 -7.69
C LYS A 27 1.56 8.79 -6.19
N ALA A 28 2.10 7.81 -5.46
CA ALA A 28 2.36 7.93 -4.03
C ALA A 28 3.69 8.65 -3.71
N GLY A 29 4.50 9.02 -4.71
CA GLY A 29 5.80 9.65 -4.47
C GLY A 29 6.78 8.75 -3.69
N VAL A 30 6.71 7.43 -3.89
CA VAL A 30 7.58 6.43 -3.26
C VAL A 30 8.39 5.65 -4.30
N SER A 31 9.41 4.93 -3.87
CA SER A 31 10.15 4.06 -4.78
C SER A 31 9.34 2.82 -5.17
N GLN A 32 9.49 2.35 -6.41
CA GLN A 32 8.90 1.08 -6.86
C GLN A 32 9.37 -0.09 -5.97
N SER A 33 10.63 -0.06 -5.54
CA SER A 33 11.19 -1.07 -4.64
C SER A 33 10.43 -1.16 -3.32
N LEU A 34 9.94 -0.04 -2.77
CA LEU A 34 9.10 -0.08 -1.57
C LEU A 34 7.81 -0.88 -1.81
N ILE A 35 7.12 -0.64 -2.93
CA ILE A 35 5.90 -1.36 -3.29
C ILE A 35 6.18 -2.86 -3.43
N THR A 36 7.27 -3.24 -4.10
CA THR A 36 7.70 -4.64 -4.21
C THR A 36 8.03 -5.26 -2.85
N HIS A 37 8.70 -4.52 -1.97
CA HIS A 37 9.04 -5.00 -0.63
C HIS A 37 7.81 -5.17 0.27
N LEU A 38 6.82 -4.29 0.15
CA LEU A 38 5.53 -4.44 0.82
C LEU A 38 4.81 -5.69 0.30
N ALA A 39 4.75 -5.88 -1.02
CA ALA A 39 4.09 -7.02 -1.66
C ALA A 39 4.74 -8.36 -1.31
N THR A 40 6.06 -8.40 -1.16
CA THR A 40 6.82 -9.62 -0.83
C THR A 40 6.97 -9.86 0.68
N GLY A 41 6.49 -8.93 1.52
CA GLY A 41 6.64 -9.01 2.98
C GLY A 41 8.05 -8.70 3.49
N ARG A 42 8.95 -8.23 2.63
CA ARG A 42 10.29 -7.77 3.04
C ARG A 42 10.23 -6.49 3.88
N VAL A 43 9.20 -5.68 3.66
CA VAL A 43 8.83 -4.54 4.51
C VAL A 43 7.41 -4.76 5.00
N SER A 44 7.22 -4.66 6.32
CA SER A 44 5.91 -4.81 6.97
C SER A 44 5.44 -3.54 7.67
N LYS A 45 6.31 -2.54 7.77
CA LYS A 45 6.03 -1.24 8.39
C LYS A 45 6.61 -0.13 7.52
N VAL A 46 5.84 0.93 7.33
CA VAL A 46 6.23 2.17 6.66
C VAL A 46 5.84 3.33 7.56
N ASP A 47 6.56 4.45 7.43
CA ASP A 47 6.20 5.67 8.15
C ASP A 47 4.80 6.17 7.74
N CYS A 48 4.20 6.95 8.64
CA CYS A 48 2.84 7.46 8.46
C CYS A 48 2.70 8.29 7.17
N PHE A 49 3.68 9.12 6.82
CA PHE A 49 3.64 9.92 5.60
C PHE A 49 3.49 9.03 4.36
N LYS A 50 4.29 7.97 4.22
CA LYS A 50 4.15 7.03 3.11
C LYS A 50 2.80 6.34 3.10
N ILE A 51 2.23 6.01 4.26
CA ILE A 51 0.89 5.42 4.34
C ILE A 51 -0.16 6.39 3.78
N PHE A 52 -0.13 7.67 4.17
CA PHE A 52 -1.07 8.67 3.64
C PHE A 52 -0.94 8.80 2.11
N HIS A 53 0.28 8.93 1.59
CA HIS A 53 0.48 9.06 0.16
C HIS A 53 0.06 7.81 -0.63
N ILE A 54 0.31 6.62 -0.10
CA ILE A 54 -0.14 5.36 -0.72
C ILE A 54 -1.68 5.27 -0.66
N ALA A 55 -2.30 5.67 0.45
CA ALA A 55 -3.74 5.68 0.61
C ALA A 55 -4.42 6.66 -0.37
N ASP A 56 -3.89 7.87 -0.51
CA ASP A 56 -4.36 8.86 -1.48
C ASP A 56 -4.26 8.34 -2.92
N ALA A 57 -3.12 7.73 -3.28
CA ALA A 57 -2.94 7.15 -4.60
C ALA A 57 -3.89 5.97 -4.90
N LEU A 58 -4.27 5.21 -3.87
CA LEU A 58 -5.20 4.08 -3.97
C LEU A 58 -6.68 4.49 -3.80
N GLY A 59 -6.94 5.74 -3.43
CA GLY A 59 -8.28 6.26 -3.13
C GLY A 59 -8.95 5.50 -1.98
N VAL A 60 -8.23 5.27 -0.88
CA VAL A 60 -8.74 4.56 0.32
C VAL A 60 -8.41 5.34 1.59
N ASP A 61 -9.07 4.99 2.69
CA ASP A 61 -8.75 5.55 4.00
C ASP A 61 -7.39 5.02 4.53
N PRO A 62 -6.49 5.88 5.04
CA PRO A 62 -5.17 5.47 5.54
C PRO A 62 -5.23 4.61 6.81
N ARG A 63 -6.26 4.73 7.65
CA ARG A 63 -6.51 3.83 8.79
C ARG A 63 -6.92 2.45 8.30
N TRP A 64 -7.81 2.37 7.31
CA TRP A 64 -8.15 1.10 6.68
C TRP A 64 -6.91 0.44 6.07
N LEU A 65 -6.07 1.23 5.38
CA LEU A 65 -4.84 0.71 4.78
C LEU A 65 -3.87 0.19 5.86
N SER A 66 -3.76 0.87 6.99
CA SER A 66 -2.84 0.53 8.09
C SER A 66 -3.31 -0.66 8.93
N PHE A 67 -4.58 -0.67 9.33
CA PHE A 67 -5.11 -1.57 10.35
C PHE A 67 -6.13 -2.57 9.80
N GLY A 68 -6.66 -2.34 8.60
CA GLY A 68 -7.75 -3.14 8.05
C GLY A 68 -9.11 -2.83 8.67
N ASP A 69 -9.18 -1.85 9.57
CA ASP A 69 -10.40 -1.48 10.27
C ASP A 69 -11.28 -0.65 9.32
N THR A 70 -12.36 -1.25 8.82
CA THR A 70 -13.53 -0.48 8.38
C THR A 70 -14.19 0.01 9.66
N GLY A 71 -13.94 1.27 10.03
CA GLY A 71 -14.50 1.87 11.23
C GLY A 71 -15.98 1.49 11.40
N ALA A 72 -16.26 0.75 12.45
CA ALA A 72 -17.59 0.62 13.03
C ALA A 72 -17.94 1.89 13.81
#